data_AF-A0A937V1G5-F1
#
_entry.id   AF-A0A937V1G5-F1
#
_cell.length_a   1.000
_cell.length_b   1.000
_cell.length_c   1.000
_cell.angle_alpha   90.00
_cell.angle_beta   90.00
_cell.angle_gamma   90.00
#
_symmetry.space_group_name_H-M   'P 1'
#
loop_
_entity.id
_entity.type
_entity.pdbx_description
1 polymer ?
#
loop_
_entity_poly.entity_id
_entity_poly.type
_entity_poly.pdbx_seq_one_letter_code
_entity_poly.pdbx_strand_id
1 'polypeptide(L)'
;MGALYLKPLDDRMAELGCFYVRFMDDWVVLAPTRWRLRQAVKAVNEVMADLRVEQHPDKTLIGRIARGFDFLGYWFTTEGLGIASKTVERFADRVSQLYEQGAGENRIEEYVRRWWRWVKSGVGLYFGYGRCLWGWGQCCYIGFRLARVT
;
A
#
# COMPACT_ATOMS: atom_id res chain seq x y z
N MET A 1 -9.07 -12.67 14.84
CA MET A 1 -8.40 -12.00 15.97
C MET A 1 -7.54 -10.81 15.54
N GLY A 2 -6.75 -10.88 14.45
CA GLY A 2 -5.84 -9.78 14.04
C GLY A 2 -6.50 -8.44 13.68
N ALA A 3 -7.75 -8.41 13.21
CA ALA A 3 -8.43 -7.16 12.88
C ALA A 3 -8.76 -6.28 14.10
N LEU A 4 -8.97 -6.88 15.27
CA LEU A 4 -9.30 -6.16 16.51
C LEU A 4 -8.06 -5.54 17.17
N TYR A 5 -6.88 -6.13 16.94
CA TYR A 5 -5.63 -5.73 17.56
C TYR A 5 -5.19 -4.31 17.17
N LEU A 6 -5.48 -3.90 15.93
CA LEU A 6 -5.09 -2.60 15.38
C LEU A 6 -6.21 -1.56 15.42
N LYS A 7 -7.35 -1.86 16.08
CA LYS A 7 -8.44 -0.89 16.22
C LYS A 7 -8.00 0.42 16.90
N PRO A 8 -7.16 0.42 17.97
CA PRO A 8 -6.70 1.65 18.59
C PRO A 8 -5.93 2.56 17.62
N LEU A 9 -5.23 1.97 16.65
CA LEU A 9 -4.53 2.72 15.61
C LEU A 9 -5.54 3.40 14.67
N ASP A 10 -6.54 2.66 14.20
CA ASP A 10 -7.57 3.17 13.31
C ASP A 10 -8.33 4.35 13.96
N ASP A 11 -8.67 4.25 15.25
CA ASP A 11 -9.35 5.31 16.01
C ASP A 11 -8.46 6.57 16.14
N ARG A 12 -7.17 6.42 16.46
CA ARG A 12 -6.21 7.55 16.53
C ARG A 12 -5.99 8.24 15.19
N MET A 13 -5.95 7.46 14.11
CA MET A 13 -5.78 8.02 12.76
C MET A 13 -7.02 8.78 12.31
N ALA A 14 -8.21 8.35 12.73
CA ALA A 14 -9.47 9.07 12.52
C ALA A 14 -9.49 10.43 13.26
N GLU A 15 -9.00 10.49 14.50
CA GLU A 15 -8.88 11.74 15.28
C GLU A 15 -7.97 12.77 14.59
N LEU A 16 -6.88 12.33 13.97
CA LEU A 16 -5.93 13.20 13.29
C LEU A 16 -6.43 13.78 11.96
N GLY A 17 -7.57 13.29 11.44
CA GLY A 17 -8.15 13.73 10.17
C GLY A 17 -7.22 13.55 8.97
N CYS A 18 -6.27 12.60 9.06
CA CYS A 18 -5.36 12.25 7.96
C CYS A 18 -5.98 11.16 7.10
N PHE A 19 -5.64 11.12 5.81
CA PHE A 19 -6.10 10.03 4.96
C PHE A 19 -5.28 8.78 5.28
N TYR A 20 -5.95 7.74 5.74
CA TYR A 20 -5.34 6.52 6.23
C TYR A 20 -5.99 5.32 5.56
N VAL A 21 -5.16 4.41 5.05
CA VAL A 21 -5.58 3.16 4.43
C VAL A 21 -4.75 2.03 5.02
N ARG A 22 -5.43 1.00 5.51
CA ARG A 22 -4.80 -0.21 6.06
C ARG A 22 -5.17 -1.44 5.25
N PHE A 23 -4.17 -2.25 4.97
CA PHE A 23 -4.30 -3.58 4.41
C PHE A 23 -3.50 -4.56 5.26
N MET A 24 -4.21 -5.27 6.14
CA MET A 24 -3.62 -6.18 7.14
C MET A 24 -2.53 -5.48 7.97
N ASP A 25 -1.27 -5.83 7.70
CA ASP A 25 -0.05 -5.41 8.38
C ASP A 25 0.66 -4.25 7.67
N ASP A 26 0.15 -3.83 6.51
CA ASP A 26 0.66 -2.70 5.72
C ASP A 26 -0.34 -1.55 5.77
N TRP A 27 0.11 -0.34 6.10
CA TRP A 27 -0.75 0.84 6.04
C TRP A 27 -0.03 2.04 5.45
N VAL A 28 -0.80 2.95 4.89
CA VAL A 28 -0.32 4.19 4.30
C VAL A 28 -1.08 5.35 4.93
N VAL A 29 -0.32 6.36 5.32
CA VAL A 29 -0.84 7.64 5.78
C VAL A 29 -0.48 8.71 4.76
N LEU A 30 -1.48 9.45 4.29
CA LEU A 30 -1.29 10.66 3.50
C LEU A 30 -1.63 11.88 4.35
N ALA A 31 -0.71 12.84 4.38
CA ALA A 31 -0.88 14.10 5.10
C ALA A 31 -0.56 15.28 4.16
N PRO A 32 -1.29 16.40 4.29
CA PRO A 32 -1.06 17.57 3.44
C PRO A 32 0.27 18.27 3.75
N THR A 33 0.76 18.15 4.99
CA THR A 33 2.01 18.80 5.42
C THR A 33 2.93 17.81 6.14
N ARG A 34 4.24 18.06 6.07
CA ARG A 34 5.24 17.28 6.82
C ARG A 34 5.02 17.33 8.34
N TRP A 35 4.45 18.43 8.85
CA TRP A 35 4.15 18.56 10.27
C TRP A 35 3.03 17.60 10.69
N ARG A 36 1.92 17.55 9.94
CA ARG A 36 0.86 16.56 10.20
C ARG A 36 1.35 15.13 10.02
N LEU A 37 2.22 14.89 9.04
CA LEU A 37 2.84 13.58 8.87
C LEU A 37 3.61 13.17 10.13
N ARG A 38 4.44 14.07 10.69
CA ARG A 38 5.19 13.81 11.93
C ARG A 38 4.27 13.56 13.13
N GLN A 39 3.15 14.28 13.24
CA GLN A 39 2.14 14.00 14.27
C GLN A 39 1.54 12.61 14.11
N ALA A 40 1.20 12.21 12.88
CA ALA A 40 0.71 10.87 12.59
C ALA A 40 1.76 9.80 12.93
N VAL A 41 3.02 9.99 12.55
CA VAL A 41 4.10 9.05 12.92
C VAL A 41 4.23 8.92 14.43
N LYS A 42 4.17 10.04 15.16
CA LYS A 42 4.24 10.04 16.62
C LYS A 42 3.08 9.24 17.22
N ALA A 43 1.84 9.51 16.78
CA ALA A 43 0.66 8.79 17.25
C ALA A 43 0.72 7.28 16.94
N VAL A 44 1.18 6.91 15.74
CA VAL A 44 1.37 5.50 15.35
C VAL A 44 2.40 4.85 16.28
N ASN A 45 3.53 5.51 16.55
CA ASN A 45 4.56 4.98 17.44
C ASN A 45 4.09 4.83 18.89
N GLU A 46 3.29 5.77 19.40
CA GLU A 46 2.68 5.69 20.73
C GLU A 46 1.75 4.48 20.84
N VAL A 47 0.83 4.31 19.87
CA VAL A 47 -0.08 3.15 19.85
C VAL A 47 0.67 1.84 19.71
N MET A 48 1.73 1.80 18.90
CA MET A 48 2.54 0.60 18.73
C MET A 48 3.34 0.23 19.99
N ALA A 49 3.83 1.23 20.73
CA ALA A 49 4.47 1.02 22.02
C ALA A 49 3.49 0.42 23.04
N ASP A 50 2.26 0.92 23.09
CA ASP A 50 1.20 0.38 23.96
C ASP A 50 0.82 -1.06 23.59
N LEU A 51 0.78 -1.35 22.30
CA LEU A 51 0.53 -2.68 21.76
C LEU A 51 1.76 -3.61 21.84
N ARG A 52 2.92 -3.14 22.31
CA ARG A 52 4.20 -3.89 22.31
C ARG A 52 4.55 -4.50 20.95
N VAL A 53 4.25 -3.78 19.88
CA VAL A 53 4.56 -4.22 18.52
C VAL A 53 5.60 -3.32 17.90
N GLU A 54 6.67 -3.92 17.40
CA GLU A 54 7.74 -3.18 16.74
C GLU A 54 7.45 -2.99 15.26
N GLN A 55 7.66 -1.75 14.80
CA GLN A 55 7.68 -1.44 13.38
C GLN A 55 9.07 -1.71 12.82
N HIS A 56 9.15 -2.27 11.62
CA HIS A 56 10.44 -2.45 10.96
C HIS A 56 10.94 -1.09 10.45
N PRO A 57 12.05 -0.52 10.98
CA PRO A 57 12.53 0.80 10.59
C PRO A 57 12.86 0.84 9.08
N ASP A 58 13.46 -0.23 8.56
CA ASP A 58 13.87 -0.31 7.14
C ASP A 58 12.71 -0.42 6.15
N LYS A 59 11.49 -0.77 6.60
CA LYS A 59 10.33 -0.93 5.72
C LYS A 59 9.41 0.30 5.74
N THR A 60 9.76 1.30 6.53
CA THR A 60 9.01 2.54 6.62
C THR A 60 9.48 3.52 5.54
N LEU A 61 8.65 3.75 4.53
CA LEU A 61 8.98 4.62 3.40
C LEU A 61 8.31 5.98 3.57
N ILE A 62 9.11 7.05 3.64
CA ILE A 62 8.63 8.43 3.74
C ILE A 62 8.92 9.15 2.42
N GLY A 63 7.89 9.74 1.81
CA GLY A 63 8.03 10.40 0.53
C GLY A 63 6.97 11.46 0.25
N ARG A 64 7.07 12.09 -0.93
CA ARG A 64 6.02 12.97 -1.48
C ARG A 64 5.27 12.18 -2.55
N ILE A 65 3.94 12.32 -2.59
CA ILE A 65 3.13 11.60 -3.57
C ILE A 65 3.51 11.98 -5.01
N ALA A 66 4.06 13.17 -5.23
CA ALA A 66 4.61 13.60 -6.51
C ALA A 66 5.71 12.68 -7.08
N ARG A 67 6.43 11.93 -6.24
CA ARG A 67 7.41 10.92 -6.70
C ARG A 67 6.78 9.57 -6.99
N GLY A 68 5.51 9.41 -6.63
CA GLY A 68 4.80 8.15 -6.59
C GLY A 68 5.28 7.21 -5.48
N PHE A 69 4.48 6.17 -5.23
CA PHE A 69 4.84 5.08 -4.32
C PHE A 69 4.16 3.77 -4.68
N ASP A 70 4.83 2.67 -4.40
CA ASP A 70 4.29 1.33 -4.55
C ASP A 70 3.51 0.91 -3.31
N PHE A 71 2.25 0.49 -3.47
CA PHE A 71 1.45 -0.11 -2.40
C PHE A 71 0.58 -1.25 -2.94
N LEU A 72 0.68 -2.43 -2.32
CA LEU A 72 -0.03 -3.66 -2.70
C LEU A 72 0.13 -4.09 -4.17
N GLY A 73 1.24 -3.70 -4.81
CA GLY A 73 1.52 -4.01 -6.20
C GLY A 73 0.95 -3.01 -7.21
N TYR A 74 0.36 -1.91 -6.73
CA TYR A 74 -0.03 -0.75 -7.52
C TYR A 74 0.94 0.42 -7.30
N TRP A 75 1.07 1.25 -8.32
CA TRP A 75 1.85 2.48 -8.30
C TRP A 75 0.90 3.67 -8.18
N PHE A 76 0.97 4.40 -7.07
CA PHE A 76 0.15 5.58 -6.84
C PHE A 76 0.91 6.82 -7.28
N THR A 77 0.32 7.65 -8.13
CA THR A 77 0.85 8.98 -8.52
C THR A 77 -0.19 10.07 -8.28
N THR A 78 0.21 11.32 -8.55
CA THR A 78 -0.71 12.47 -8.56
C THR A 78 -1.74 12.40 -9.68
N GLU A 79 -1.48 11.60 -10.72
CA GLU A 79 -2.27 11.49 -11.93
C GLU A 79 -3.22 10.28 -11.89
N GLY A 80 -2.92 9.27 -11.07
CA GLY A 80 -3.81 8.13 -10.87
C GLY A 80 -3.12 6.88 -10.33
N LEU A 81 -3.76 5.75 -10.59
CA LEU A 81 -3.29 4.42 -10.18
C LEU A 81 -2.72 3.67 -11.39
N GLY A 82 -1.45 3.26 -11.29
CA GLY A 82 -0.77 2.37 -12.22
C GLY A 82 -0.45 1.01 -11.58
N ILE A 83 0.20 0.14 -12.34
CA ILE A 83 0.76 -1.13 -11.84
C ILE A 83 2.21 -0.87 -11.43
N ALA A 84 2.64 -1.37 -10.28
CA ALA A 84 4.04 -1.30 -9.87
C ALA A 84 4.94 -2.06 -10.85
N SER A 85 6.10 -1.50 -11.21
CA SER A 85 7.05 -2.15 -12.13
C SER A 85 7.44 -3.55 -11.65
N LYS A 86 7.69 -3.69 -10.35
CA LYS A 86 7.98 -4.97 -9.69
C LYS A 86 6.88 -6.02 -9.87
N THR A 87 5.62 -5.61 -9.95
CA THR A 87 4.49 -6.53 -10.18
C THR A 87 4.50 -7.03 -11.61
N VAL A 88 4.84 -6.17 -12.57
CA VAL A 88 4.98 -6.53 -13.99
C VAL A 88 6.18 -7.46 -14.19
N GLU A 89 7.32 -7.15 -13.57
CA GLU A 89 8.53 -8.00 -13.59
C GLU A 89 8.22 -9.40 -13.05
N ARG A 90 7.61 -9.49 -11.86
CA ARG A 90 7.21 -10.79 -11.27
C ARG A 90 6.23 -11.57 -12.14
N PHE A 91 5.34 -10.87 -12.84
CA PHE A 91 4.43 -11.50 -13.78
C PHE A 91 5.20 -12.08 -14.98
N ALA A 92 6.10 -11.30 -15.57
CA ALA A 92 6.94 -11.75 -16.68
C ALA A 92 7.81 -12.96 -16.26
N ASP A 93 8.47 -12.88 -15.11
CA ASP A 93 9.27 -13.98 -14.55
C ASP A 93 8.45 -15.26 -14.39
N ARG A 94 7.21 -15.12 -13.88
CA ARG A 94 6.32 -16.26 -13.68
C ARG A 94 5.85 -16.87 -14.99
N VAL A 95 5.57 -16.06 -16.00
CA VAL A 95 5.20 -16.55 -17.34
C VAL A 95 6.37 -17.28 -17.99
N SER A 96 7.58 -16.70 -17.93
CA SER A 96 8.81 -17.34 -18.43
C SER A 96 9.06 -18.68 -17.75
N GLN A 97 8.94 -18.74 -16.42
CA GLN A 97 9.11 -19.97 -15.67
C GLN A 97 8.08 -21.06 -16.06
N LEU A 98 6.81 -20.69 -16.29
CA LEU A 98 5.80 -21.63 -16.73
C LEU A 98 6.09 -22.17 -18.15
N TYR A 99 6.62 -21.31 -19.02
CA TYR A 99 7.03 -21.69 -20.37
C TYR A 99 8.21 -22.67 -20.34
N GLU A 100 9.26 -22.38 -19.55
CA GLU A 100 10.43 -23.25 -19.36
C GLU A 100 10.06 -24.62 -18.77
N GLN A 101 9.04 -24.67 -17.91
CA GLN A 101 8.53 -25.92 -17.32
C GLN A 101 7.67 -26.74 -18.27
N GLY A 102 7.48 -26.31 -19.52
CA GLY A 102 6.64 -27.00 -20.50
C GLY A 102 5.17 -27.04 -20.10
N ALA A 103 4.70 -26.04 -19.35
CA ALA A 103 3.28 -25.95 -19.00
C ALA A 103 2.43 -25.84 -20.27
N GLY A 104 1.36 -26.63 -20.36
CA GLY A 104 0.44 -26.55 -21.50
C GLY A 104 -0.15 -25.14 -21.64
N GLU A 105 -0.38 -24.71 -22.89
CA GLU A 105 -0.82 -23.35 -23.24
C GLU A 105 -2.03 -22.88 -22.43
N ASN A 106 -3.00 -23.77 -22.19
CA ASN A 106 -4.20 -23.50 -21.38
C ASN A 106 -3.85 -23.01 -19.95
N ARG A 107 -2.79 -23.54 -19.34
CA ARG A 107 -2.37 -23.18 -17.98
C ARG A 107 -1.74 -21.79 -17.93
N ILE A 108 -0.98 -21.43 -18.97
CA ILE A 108 -0.40 -20.09 -19.12
C ILE A 108 -1.53 -19.08 -19.36
N GLU A 109 -2.46 -19.41 -20.26
CA GLU A 109 -3.61 -18.54 -20.56
C GLU A 109 -4.48 -18.29 -19.32
N GLU A 110 -4.79 -19.34 -18.54
CA GLU A 110 -5.52 -19.19 -17.28
C GLU A 110 -4.80 -18.27 -16.30
N TYR A 111 -3.48 -18.41 -16.17
CA TYR A 111 -2.67 -17.55 -15.30
C TYR A 111 -2.75 -16.10 -15.74
N VAL A 112 -2.54 -15.82 -17.04
CA VAL A 112 -2.63 -14.47 -17.61
C VAL A 112 -4.02 -13.87 -17.41
N ARG A 113 -5.10 -14.65 -17.64
CA ARG A 113 -6.48 -14.19 -17.42
C ARG A 113 -6.75 -13.85 -15.96
N ARG A 114 -6.29 -14.67 -15.01
CA ARG A 114 -6.43 -14.40 -13.56
C ARG A 114 -5.65 -13.15 -13.15
N TRP A 115 -4.44 -12.98 -13.66
CA TRP A 115 -3.63 -11.80 -13.41
C TRP A 115 -4.30 -10.53 -13.96
N TRP A 116 -4.80 -10.56 -15.20
CA TRP A 116 -5.54 -9.44 -15.78
C TRP A 116 -6.81 -9.09 -15.01
N ARG A 117 -7.53 -10.10 -14.49
CA ARG A 117 -8.71 -9.86 -13.65
C ARG A 117 -8.34 -9.12 -12.36
N TRP A 118 -7.25 -9.53 -11.71
CA TRP A 118 -6.73 -8.86 -10.51
C TRP A 118 -6.24 -7.42 -10.81
N VAL A 119 -5.54 -7.21 -11.92
CA VAL A 119 -5.13 -5.87 -12.35
C VAL A 119 -6.35 -4.97 -12.54
N LYS A 120 -7.36 -5.45 -13.27
CA LYS A 120 -8.60 -4.68 -13.51
C LYS A 120 -9.42 -4.46 -12.26
N SER A 121 -9.42 -5.39 -11.30
CA SER A 121 -10.16 -5.21 -10.04
C SER A 121 -9.59 -4.07 -9.19
N GLY A 122 -8.27 -3.83 -9.21
CA GLY A 122 -7.69 -2.69 -8.48
C GLY A 122 -7.69 -1.39 -9.28
N VAL A 123 -7.43 -1.44 -10.58
CA VAL A 123 -7.38 -0.24 -11.45
C VAL A 123 -8.78 0.30 -11.78
N GLY A 124 -9.79 -0.57 -11.89
CA GLY A 124 -11.17 -0.18 -12.21
C GLY A 124 -11.94 0.46 -11.07
N LEU A 125 -11.53 0.26 -9.80
CA LEU A 125 -12.25 0.78 -8.63
C LEU A 125 -11.82 2.21 -8.21
N TYR A 126 -10.66 2.69 -8.65
CA TYR A 126 -10.08 3.97 -8.19
C TYR A 126 -10.18 5.13 -9.19
N PHE A 127 -10.92 4.98 -10.29
CA PHE A 127 -11.35 6.14 -11.09
C PHE A 127 -12.47 6.96 -10.39
N GLY A 128 -12.98 6.50 -9.23
CA GLY A 128 -14.14 7.11 -8.56
C GLY A 128 -13.99 7.51 -7.08
N TYR A 129 -13.01 7.00 -6.32
CA TYR A 129 -12.91 7.30 -4.89
C TYR A 129 -11.48 7.67 -4.48
N GLY A 130 -11.30 8.95 -4.16
CA GLY A 130 -10.04 9.50 -3.70
C GLY A 130 -9.76 10.89 -4.27
N ARG A 131 -10.71 11.82 -4.22
CA ARG A 131 -10.29 13.22 -4.21
C ARG A 131 -9.57 13.42 -2.88
N CYS A 132 -8.24 13.37 -2.88
CA CYS A 132 -7.49 14.02 -1.81
C CYS A 132 -7.94 15.49 -1.87
N LEU A 133 -8.79 15.91 -0.92
CA LEU A 133 -9.42 17.25 -0.86
C LEU A 133 -8.38 18.39 -0.84
N TRP A 134 -7.11 18.05 -0.68
CA TRP A 134 -5.97 18.93 -0.49
C TRP A 134 -5.09 19.12 -1.73
N GLY A 135 -5.41 18.49 -2.85
CA GLY A 135 -4.57 18.50 -4.05
C GLY A 135 -3.34 17.58 -3.90
N TRP A 136 -3.29 16.54 -4.72
CA TRP A 136 -2.30 15.46 -4.62
C TRP A 136 -0.83 15.91 -4.76
N GLY A 137 -0.58 17.03 -5.45
CA GLY A 137 0.77 17.51 -5.78
C GLY A 137 1.65 17.94 -4.60
N GLN A 138 1.09 18.21 -3.42
CA GLN A 138 1.87 18.65 -2.25
C GLN A 138 1.84 17.68 -1.07
N CYS A 139 1.01 16.65 -1.13
CA CYS A 139 0.83 15.71 -0.03
C CYS A 139 2.08 14.83 0.17
N CYS A 140 2.44 14.67 1.44
CA CYS A 140 3.45 13.72 1.87
C CYS A 140 2.78 12.40 2.23
N TYR A 141 3.46 11.29 2.00
CA TYR A 141 3.03 9.97 2.42
C TYR A 141 4.05 9.34 3.34
N ILE A 142 3.56 8.43 4.18
CA ILE A 142 4.38 7.45 4.87
C ILE A 142 3.72 6.08 4.74
N GLY A 143 4.46 5.11 4.20
CA GLY A 143 4.08 3.71 4.16
C GLY A 143 4.75 3.00 5.32
N PHE A 144 3.97 2.27 6.11
CA PHE A 144 4.44 1.47 7.22
C PHE A 144 4.15 0.01 6.96
N ARG A 145 5.06 -0.85 7.40
CA ARG A 145 4.92 -2.30 7.35
C ARG A 145 5.33 -2.88 8.70
N LEU A 146 4.42 -3.63 9.31
CA LEU A 146 4.66 -4.35 10.56
C LEU A 146 5.80 -5.37 10.41
N ALA A 147 6.73 -5.39 11.37
CA ALA A 147 7.57 -6.56 11.60
C ALA A 147 6.76 -7.57 12.43
N ARG A 148 7.03 -8.87 12.28
CA ARG A 148 6.42 -9.88 13.16
C ARG A 148 6.82 -9.57 14.62
N VAL A 149 5.83 -9.65 15.51
CA VAL A 149 6.01 -9.71 16.96
C VAL A 149 6.93 -10.91 17.26
N THR A 150 8.04 -10.67 17.95
CA THR A 150 8.88 -11.73 18.53
C THR A 150 8.32 -12.16 19.88
#